data_AF-A0A3A9GEP2-F1
#
_entry.id   AF-A0A3A9GEP2-F1
#
_cell.length_a   1.000
_cell.length_b   1.000
_cell.length_c   1.000
_cell.angle_alpha   90.00
_cell.angle_beta   90.00
_cell.angle_gamma   90.00
#
_symmetry.space_group_name_H-M   'P 1'
#
loop_
_entity.id
_entity.type
_entity.pdbx_description
1 polymer ?
#
loop_
_entity_poly.entity_id
_entity_poly.type
_entity_poly.pdbx_seq_one_letter_code
_entity_poly.pdbx_strand_id
1 'polypeptide(L)'
;MCLLDLIVKEYISIVERLEENETIENDRIIIDKDYFKSLLEKYGYMKLIDKIKVYKSLNFIIHDKNNYTMPYRDREKKKTIRKVIINYHTYTMVKMLYYNELQK
;
A
#
# COMPACT_ATOMS: atom_id res chain seq x y z
N MET A 1 -5.28 20.98 5.56
CA MET A 1 -5.54 19.55 5.21
C MET A 1 -5.64 18.75 6.48
N CYS A 2 -6.61 17.83 6.57
CA CYS A 2 -6.70 16.91 7.70
C CYS A 2 -5.70 15.74 7.53
N LEU A 3 -5.41 15.03 8.60
CA LEU A 3 -4.45 13.91 8.59
C LEU A 3 -4.87 12.77 7.65
N LEU A 4 -6.18 12.54 7.50
CA LEU A 4 -6.71 11.54 6.56
C LEU A 4 -6.37 11.88 5.11
N ASP A 5 -6.48 13.15 4.70
CA ASP A 5 -6.14 13.60 3.35
C ASP A 5 -4.65 13.37 3.04
N LEU A 6 -3.76 13.59 4.02
CA LEU A 6 -2.33 13.28 3.88
C LEU A 6 -2.08 11.78 3.65
N ILE A 7 -2.78 10.92 4.39
CA ILE A 7 -2.64 9.46 4.29
C ILE A 7 -3.18 8.95 2.95
N VAL A 8 -4.30 9.49 2.49
CA VAL A 8 -4.88 9.13 1.19
C VAL A 8 -3.97 9.57 0.04
N LYS A 9 -3.45 10.81 0.07
CA LYS A 9 -2.47 11.30 -0.91
C LYS A 9 -1.21 10.43 -0.93
N GLU A 10 -0.66 10.13 0.24
CA GLU A 10 0.50 9.25 0.37
C GLU A 10 0.24 7.90 -0.29
N TYR A 11 -0.91 7.28 0.00
CA TYR A 11 -1.28 6.00 -0.59
C TYR A 11 -1.40 6.07 -2.10
N ILE A 12 -2.14 7.05 -2.65
CA ILE A 12 -2.28 7.25 -4.10
C ILE A 12 -0.90 7.40 -4.75
N SER A 13 -0.07 8.33 -4.26
CA SER A 13 1.27 8.59 -4.83
C SER A 13 2.20 7.37 -4.76
N ILE A 14 2.12 6.58 -3.68
CA ILE A 14 2.90 5.34 -3.57
C ILE A 14 2.44 4.34 -4.62
N VAL A 15 1.13 4.12 -4.77
CA VAL A 15 0.63 3.12 -5.72
C VAL A 15 0.91 3.54 -7.15
N GLU A 16 0.73 4.82 -7.52
CA GLU A 16 1.07 5.35 -8.85
C GLU A 16 2.52 5.06 -9.24
N ARG A 17 3.46 5.30 -8.31
CA ARG A 17 4.88 4.96 -8.53
C ARG A 17 5.11 3.45 -8.70
N LEU A 18 4.35 2.63 -7.98
CA LEU A 18 4.47 1.18 -8.10
C LEU A 18 3.90 0.67 -9.42
N GLU A 19 2.82 1.27 -9.95
CA GLU A 19 2.26 0.93 -11.26
C GLU A 19 3.29 1.09 -12.40
N GLU A 20 4.23 2.02 -12.27
CA GLU A 20 5.29 2.23 -13.27
C GLU A 20 6.34 1.11 -13.30
N ASN A 21 6.53 0.39 -12.18
CA ASN A 21 7.70 -0.48 -11.97
C ASN A 21 7.37 -1.92 -11.59
N GLU A 22 6.17 -2.19 -11.10
CA GLU A 22 5.74 -3.48 -10.56
C GLU A 22 4.57 -4.04 -11.36
N THR A 23 4.44 -5.37 -11.38
CA THR A 23 3.30 -6.03 -12.03
C THR A 23 2.08 -6.01 -11.11
N ILE A 24 0.92 -5.69 -11.71
CA ILE A 24 -0.38 -5.79 -11.05
C ILE A 24 -0.99 -7.15 -11.39
N GLU A 25 -1.19 -8.00 -10.39
CA GLU A 25 -1.77 -9.33 -10.57
C GLU A 25 -2.97 -9.53 -9.63
N ASN A 26 -4.15 -9.82 -10.18
CA ASN A 26 -5.38 -10.06 -9.40
C ASN A 26 -5.67 -8.94 -8.37
N ASP A 27 -5.62 -7.69 -8.84
CA ASP A 27 -5.79 -6.49 -8.01
C ASP A 27 -4.80 -6.38 -6.84
N ARG A 28 -3.58 -6.86 -7.04
CA ARG A 28 -2.51 -6.81 -6.04
C ARG A 28 -1.20 -6.36 -6.65
N ILE A 29 -0.46 -5.59 -5.86
CA ILE A 29 0.96 -5.33 -6.11
C ILE A 29 1.73 -5.94 -4.94
N ILE A 30 2.70 -6.80 -5.23
CA ILE A 30 3.44 -7.57 -4.22
C ILE A 30 4.85 -7.02 -4.12
N ILE A 31 5.20 -6.44 -2.97
CA ILE A 31 6.50 -5.78 -2.77
C ILE A 31 7.21 -6.28 -1.52
N ASP A 32 8.52 -6.02 -1.48
CA ASP A 32 9.33 -6.29 -0.30
C ASP A 32 8.99 -5.39 0.88
N LYS A 33 9.08 -5.98 2.09
CA LYS A 33 8.80 -5.31 3.35
C LYS A 33 9.67 -4.06 3.55
N ASP A 34 10.96 -4.16 3.26
CA ASP A 34 11.89 -3.05 3.48
C ASP A 34 11.71 -1.94 2.44
N TYR A 35 11.37 -2.31 1.19
CA TYR A 35 10.98 -1.34 0.19
C TYR A 35 9.72 -0.59 0.60
N PHE A 36 8.68 -1.29 1.05
CA PHE A 36 7.45 -0.66 1.57
C PHE A 36 7.71 0.32 2.71
N LYS A 37 8.57 -0.04 3.68
CA LYS A 37 8.94 0.87 4.76
C LYS A 37 9.62 2.12 4.22
N SER A 38 10.56 1.96 3.28
CA SER A 38 11.25 3.10 2.66
C SER A 38 10.29 4.06 1.93
N LEU A 39 9.17 3.55 1.39
CA LEU A 39 8.14 4.36 0.75
C LEU A 39 7.36 5.19 1.80
N LEU A 40 6.96 4.57 2.91
CA LEU A 40 6.23 5.25 3.99
C LEU A 40 7.11 6.26 4.74
N GLU A 41 8.40 5.99 4.91
CA GLU A 41 9.33 6.85 5.66
C GLU A 41 9.63 8.17 4.96
N LYS A 42 9.42 8.28 3.64
CA LYS A 42 9.56 9.54 2.89
C LYS A 42 8.63 10.65 3.37
N TYR A 43 7.55 10.29 4.06
CA TYR A 43 6.51 11.21 4.49
C TYR A 43 6.57 11.38 6.01
N GLY A 44 7.19 12.46 6.49
CA GLY A 44 7.52 12.66 7.92
C GLY A 44 6.36 13.05 8.85
N TYR A 45 5.10 12.96 8.43
CA TYR A 45 3.95 13.47 9.22
C TYR A 45 3.41 12.46 10.27
N MET A 46 3.83 11.20 10.23
CA MET A 46 3.38 10.15 11.15
C MET A 46 4.45 9.07 11.33
N LYS A 47 4.54 8.45 12.51
CA LYS A 47 5.43 7.30 12.74
C LYS A 47 5.05 6.12 11.87
N LEU A 48 6.05 5.40 11.34
CA LEU A 48 5.87 4.22 10.48
C LEU A 48 4.89 3.19 11.06
N ILE A 49 4.99 2.88 12.36
CA ILE A 49 4.14 1.89 13.02
C ILE A 49 2.66 2.30 12.95
N ASP A 50 2.37 3.59 13.13
CA ASP A 50 0.99 4.10 13.13
C ASP A 50 0.45 4.18 11.70
N LYS A 51 1.28 4.54 10.73
CA LYS A 51 0.92 4.44 9.30
C LYS A 51 0.53 3.02 8.91
N ILE A 52 1.32 2.03 9.33
CA ILE A 52 1.02 0.62 9.05
C ILE A 52 -0.34 0.23 9.66
N LYS A 53 -0.64 0.67 10.89
CA LYS A 53 -1.97 0.41 11.49
C LYS A 53 -3.08 1.04 10.67
N VAL A 54 -2.93 2.28 10.22
CA VAL A 54 -3.93 2.95 9.40
C VAL A 54 -4.09 2.25 8.04
N TYR A 55 -3.00 1.90 7.38
CA TYR A 55 -3.02 1.18 6.09
C TYR A 55 -3.74 -0.17 6.21
N LYS A 56 -3.56 -0.88 7.34
CA LYS A 56 -4.35 -2.08 7.65
C LYS A 56 -5.84 -1.75 7.81
N SER A 57 -6.17 -0.78 8.68
CA SER A 57 -7.56 -0.42 8.98
C SER A 57 -8.34 0.11 7.77
N LEU A 58 -7.67 0.80 6.84
CA LEU A 58 -8.28 1.34 5.62
C LEU A 58 -8.22 0.35 4.45
N ASN A 59 -7.75 -0.88 4.67
CA ASN A 59 -7.63 -1.91 3.63
C ASN A 59 -6.77 -1.47 2.43
N PHE A 60 -5.76 -0.64 2.66
CA PHE A 60 -4.77 -0.22 1.65
C PHE A 60 -3.76 -1.34 1.36
N ILE A 61 -3.57 -2.23 2.33
CA ILE A 61 -2.76 -3.44 2.20
C ILE A 61 -3.59 -4.65 2.64
N ILE A 62 -3.37 -5.78 1.96
CA ILE A 62 -3.92 -7.08 2.33
C ILE A 62 -2.98 -7.70 3.37
N HIS A 63 -3.54 -8.12 4.50
CA HIS A 63 -2.76 -8.55 5.64
C HIS A 63 -3.42 -9.71 6.40
N ASP A 64 -2.62 -10.43 7.21
CA ASP A 64 -3.15 -11.39 8.17
C ASP A 64 -3.50 -10.69 9.51
N LYS A 65 -4.11 -11.44 10.45
CA LYS A 65 -4.56 -10.89 11.73
C LYS A 65 -3.43 -10.22 12.53
N ASN A 66 -2.23 -10.81 12.50
CA ASN A 66 -1.14 -10.46 13.43
C ASN A 66 -0.02 -9.64 12.77
N ASN A 67 0.03 -9.55 11.44
CA ASN A 67 1.06 -8.88 10.68
C ASN A 67 0.46 -7.92 9.66
N TYR A 68 1.30 -7.12 9.02
CA TYR A 68 0.95 -6.27 7.87
C TYR A 68 1.49 -6.85 6.53
N THR A 69 2.05 -8.05 6.60
CA THR A 69 2.59 -8.81 5.46
C THR A 69 1.79 -10.08 5.29
N MET A 70 1.94 -10.74 4.15
CA MET A 70 1.34 -12.05 3.85
C MET A 70 2.41 -13.05 3.43
N PRO A 71 2.23 -14.35 3.70
CA PRO A 71 3.08 -15.40 3.13
C PRO A 71 2.92 -15.43 1.62
N TYR A 72 4.04 -15.37 0.90
CA TYR A 72 4.14 -15.40 -0.54
C TYR A 72 5.12 -16.50 -0.94
N ARG A 73 4.70 -17.41 -1.84
CA ARG A 73 5.55 -18.49 -2.33
C ARG A 73 6.42 -17.96 -3.47
N ASP A 74 7.68 -17.70 -3.17
CA ASP A 74 8.69 -17.39 -4.17
C ASP A 74 8.97 -18.66 -4.99
N ARG A 75 8.57 -18.63 -6.27
CA ARG A 75 8.70 -19.77 -7.18
C ARG A 75 10.15 -20.01 -7.58
N GLU A 76 10.96 -18.97 -7.66
CA GLU A 76 12.37 -19.05 -8.04
C GLU A 76 13.20 -19.66 -6.91
N LYS A 77 13.03 -19.15 -5.70
CA LYS A 77 13.78 -19.60 -4.52
C LYS A 77 13.18 -20.84 -3.86
N LYS A 78 12.01 -21.29 -4.32
CA LYS A 78 11.21 -22.40 -3.74
C LYS A 78 11.00 -22.24 -2.22
N LYS A 79 10.82 -21.00 -1.76
CA LYS A 79 10.66 -20.66 -0.33
C LYS A 79 9.43 -19.79 -0.13
N THR A 80 8.81 -19.91 1.03
CA THR A 80 7.78 -18.98 1.47
C THR A 80 8.45 -17.81 2.16
N ILE A 81 8.29 -16.62 1.59
CA ILE A 81 8.78 -15.35 2.15
C ILE A 81 7.58 -14.46 2.46
N ARG A 82 7.75 -13.52 3.40
CA ARG A 82 6.67 -12.59 3.74
C ARG A 82 6.81 -11.30 2.94
N LYS A 83 5.78 -10.94 2.19
CA LYS A 83 5.73 -9.74 1.34
C LYS A 83 4.61 -8.81 1.80
N VAL A 84 4.69 -7.54 1.45
CA VAL A 84 3.57 -6.61 1.58
C VAL A 84 2.73 -6.74 0.32
N ILE A 85 1.42 -6.89 0.48
CA ILE A 85 0.48 -6.96 -0.63
C ILE A 85 -0.33 -5.69 -0.61
N ILE A 86 -0.11 -4.80 -1.57
CA ILE A 86 -0.91 -3.60 -1.77
C ILE A 86 -2.25 -4.02 -2.37
N ASN A 87 -3.35 -3.49 -1.84
CA ASN A 87 -4.68 -3.73 -2.36
C ASN A 87 -4.96 -2.75 -3.51
N TYR A 88 -4.73 -3.19 -4.75
CA TYR A 88 -4.89 -2.32 -5.91
C TYR A 88 -6.36 -1.95 -6.17
N HIS A 89 -7.29 -2.83 -5.82
CA HIS A 89 -8.73 -2.55 -5.89
C HIS A 89 -9.13 -1.37 -5.00
N THR A 90 -8.63 -1.32 -3.75
CA THR A 90 -8.86 -0.16 -2.88
C THR A 90 -8.28 1.12 -3.47
N TYR A 91 -7.09 1.05 -4.09
CA TYR A 91 -6.49 2.19 -4.76
C TYR A 91 -7.35 2.75 -5.88
N THR A 92 -7.87 1.92 -6.80
CA THR A 92 -8.68 2.40 -7.92
C THR A 92 -9.93 3.12 -7.44
N MET A 93 -10.60 2.60 -6.40
CA MET A 93 -11.75 3.25 -5.77
C MET A 93 -11.38 4.58 -5.11
N VAL A 94 -10.32 4.58 -4.29
CA VAL A 94 -9.85 5.78 -3.56
C VAL A 94 -9.42 6.87 -4.54
N LYS A 95 -8.64 6.51 -5.57
CA LYS A 95 -8.20 7.41 -6.64
C LYS A 95 -9.38 8.04 -7.36
N MET A 96 -10.37 7.23 -7.76
CA MET A 96 -11.58 7.72 -8.40
C MET A 96 -12.32 8.74 -7.53
N LEU A 97 -12.54 8.43 -6.24
CA LEU A 97 -13.20 9.36 -5.30
C LEU A 97 -12.40 10.64 -5.10
N TYR A 98 -11.08 10.51 -4.95
CA TYR A 98 -10.16 11.61 -4.69
C TYR A 98 -10.15 12.65 -5.81
N TYR A 99 -10.12 12.20 -7.07
CA TYR A 99 -10.07 13.10 -8.23
C TYR A 99 -11.45 13.53 -8.74
N ASN A 100 -12.52 12.76 -8.52
CA ASN A 100 -13.87 13.18 -8.88
C ASN A 100 -14.37 14.37 -8.05
N GLU A 101 -13.93 14.51 -6.80
CA GLU A 101 -14.25 15.70 -5.99
C GLU A 101 -13.47 16.95 -6.41
N LEU A 102 -12.37 16.83 -7.17
CA LEU A 102 -11.60 17.97 -7.66
C LEU A 102 -12.19 18.61 -8.93
N GLN A 103 -13.25 18.00 -9.52
CA GLN A 103 -13.95 18.52 -10.69
C GLN A 103 -15.31 19.17 -10.39
N LYS A 104 -15.69 19.27 -9.12
CA LYS A 104 -16.87 20.02 -8.66
C LYS A 104 -16.45 21.31 -7.97
#